data_AF-A0A849DEH5-F1
#
_entry.id   AF-A0A849DEH5-F1
#
_cell.length_a   1.000
_cell.length_b   1.000
_cell.length_c   1.000
_cell.angle_alpha   90.00
_cell.angle_beta   90.00
_cell.angle_gamma   90.00
#
_symmetry.space_group_name_H-M   'P 1'
#
loop_
_entity.id
_entity.type
_entity.pdbx_description
1 polymer ?
#
loop_
_entity_poly.entity_id
_entity_poly.type
_entity_poly.pdbx_seq_one_letter_code
_entity_poly.pdbx_strand_id
1 'polypeptide(L)'
;SLHAIGFALYHTAAITYVFSLYKQKKLAQQFFLGITFGLGGSVGAVLSGQIYGEYLFLVESIITFIAFIVLLIHQKRKESILS
;
A
#
# COMPACT_ATOMS: atom_id res chain seq x y z
N SER A 1 -13.08 -13.17 -0.39
CA SER A 1 -12.19 -14.12 -1.09
C SER A 1 -11.28 -13.41 -2.10
N LEU A 2 -11.79 -12.65 -3.07
CA LEU A 2 -10.94 -11.89 -4.02
C LEU A 2 -10.16 -10.72 -3.40
N HIS A 3 -10.77 -9.98 -2.46
CA HIS A 3 -10.11 -8.88 -1.76
C HIS A 3 -8.86 -9.35 -1.00
N ALA A 4 -8.93 -10.50 -0.32
CA ALA A 4 -7.79 -11.08 0.40
C ALA A 4 -6.66 -11.55 -0.54
N ILE A 5 -7.02 -12.09 -1.71
CA ILE A 5 -6.04 -12.46 -2.75
C ILE A 5 -5.36 -11.21 -3.30
N GLY A 6 -6.14 -10.18 -3.65
CA GLY A 6 -5.62 -8.90 -4.12
C GLY A 6 -4.69 -8.24 -3.09
N PHE A 7 -5.09 -8.25 -1.82
CA PHE A 7 -4.26 -7.79 -0.71
C PHE A 7 -2.94 -8.56 -0.62
N ALA A 8 -2.97 -9.89 -0.65
CA ALA A 8 -1.77 -10.73 -0.57
C ALA A 8 -0.81 -10.50 -1.76
N LEU A 9 -1.36 -10.39 -2.98
CA LEU A 9 -0.58 -10.09 -4.19
C LEU A 9 0.04 -8.70 -4.11
N TYR A 10 -0.74 -7.67 -3.76
CA TYR A 10 -0.26 -6.30 -3.61
C TYR A 10 0.83 -6.21 -2.55
N HIS A 11 0.58 -6.80 -1.38
CA HIS A 11 1.53 -6.85 -0.29
C HIS A 11 2.86 -7.50 -0.71
N THR A 12 2.80 -8.65 -1.39
CA THR A 12 3.98 -9.38 -1.86
C THR A 12 4.76 -8.60 -2.92
N ALA A 13 4.05 -7.97 -3.86
CA ALA A 13 4.67 -7.12 -4.88
C ALA A 13 5.36 -5.89 -4.25
N ALA A 14 4.70 -5.23 -3.29
CA ALA A 14 5.21 -4.04 -2.62
C ALA A 14 6.49 -4.35 -1.79
N ILE A 15 6.49 -5.41 -0.98
CA ILE A 15 7.70 -5.77 -0.21
C ILE A 15 8.85 -6.19 -1.14
N THR A 16 8.56 -6.92 -2.22
CA THR A 16 9.56 -7.31 -3.23
C THR A 16 10.19 -6.08 -3.87
N TYR A 17 9.37 -5.08 -4.22
CA TYR A 17 9.84 -3.82 -4.77
C TYR A 17 10.73 -3.06 -3.76
N VAL A 18 10.31 -2.94 -2.50
CA VAL A 18 11.12 -2.30 -1.45
C VAL A 18 12.44 -3.06 -1.23
N PHE A 19 12.40 -4.39 -1.24
CA PHE A 19 13.62 -5.20 -1.18
C PHE A 19 14.58 -4.90 -2.35
N SER A 20 14.08 -4.60 -3.55
CA SER A 20 14.95 -4.23 -4.67
C SER A 20 15.68 -2.89 -4.47
N LEU A 21 15.09 -1.97 -3.69
CA LEU A 21 15.66 -0.64 -3.43
C LEU A 21 16.68 -0.61 -2.28
N TYR A 22 16.57 -1.54 -1.33
CA TYR A 22 17.40 -1.57 -0.13
C TYR A 22 18.49 -2.66 -0.23
N LYS A 23 19.73 -2.28 0.07
CA LYS A 23 20.86 -3.23 0.19
C LYS A 23 20.64 -4.22 1.34
N GLN A 24 20.11 -3.76 2.46
CA GLN A 24 19.90 -4.56 3.68
C GLN A 24 18.43 -5.01 3.80
N LYS A 25 18.15 -6.30 3.57
CA LYS A 25 16.77 -6.84 3.58
C LYS A 25 16.09 -6.74 4.95
N LYS A 26 16.84 -6.92 6.04
CA LYS A 26 16.31 -6.78 7.42
C LYS A 26 15.77 -5.37 7.68
N LEU A 27 16.51 -4.34 7.28
CA LEU A 27 16.08 -2.94 7.42
C LEU A 27 14.86 -2.64 6.54
N ALA A 28 14.87 -3.14 5.31
CA ALA A 28 13.76 -3.00 4.38
C ALA A 28 12.46 -3.62 4.94
N GLN A 29 12.56 -4.79 5.56
CA GLN A 29 11.43 -5.46 6.20
C GLN A 29 10.93 -4.70 7.43
N GLN A 30 11.83 -4.22 8.29
CA GLN A 30 11.46 -3.39 9.46
C GLN A 30 10.76 -2.10 9.02
N PHE A 31 11.28 -1.43 7.99
CA PHE A 31 10.69 -0.21 7.45
C PHE A 31 9.31 -0.47 6.83
N PHE A 32 9.20 -1.50 5.98
CA PHE A 32 7.94 -1.86 5.35
C PHE A 32 6.87 -2.26 6.39
N LEU A 33 7.22 -3.11 7.37
CA LEU A 33 6.28 -3.50 8.42
C LEU A 33 5.89 -2.30 9.30
N GLY A 34 6.87 -1.46 9.68
CA GLY A 34 6.65 -0.29 10.51
C GLY A 34 5.75 0.75 9.86
N ILE A 35 5.95 1.06 8.58
CA ILE A 35 5.12 2.03 7.87
C ILE A 35 3.78 1.42 7.44
N THR A 36 3.78 0.24 6.81
CA THR A 36 2.56 -0.35 6.25
C THR A 36 1.60 -0.81 7.36
N PHE A 37 2.07 -1.67 8.27
CA PHE A 37 1.21 -2.23 9.32
C PHE A 37 1.20 -1.38 10.58
N GLY A 38 2.34 -0.81 10.97
CA GLY A 38 2.40 0.08 12.14
C GLY A 38 1.62 1.36 11.89
N LEU A 39 2.13 2.25 11.03
CA LEU A 39 1.49 3.54 10.76
C LEU A 39 0.19 3.39 9.96
N GLY A 40 0.23 2.70 8.83
CA GLY A 40 -0.93 2.52 7.95
C GLY A 40 -2.07 1.77 8.64
N GLY A 41 -1.76 0.69 9.35
CA GLY A 41 -2.76 -0.06 10.13
C GLY A 41 -3.36 0.77 11.26
N SER A 42 -2.54 1.53 12.00
CA SER A 42 -3.04 2.37 13.11
C SER A 42 -3.91 3.52 12.61
N VAL A 43 -3.45 4.26 11.59
CA VAL A 43 -4.22 5.36 10.99
C VAL A 43 -5.51 4.82 10.36
N GLY A 44 -5.42 3.70 9.64
CA GLY A 44 -6.57 3.01 9.07
C GLY A 44 -7.60 2.60 10.12
N ALA A 45 -7.15 2.05 11.25
CA ALA A 45 -8.04 1.66 12.35
C ALA A 45 -8.75 2.85 13.02
N VAL A 46 -8.05 3.98 13.19
CA VAL A 46 -8.68 5.20 13.73
C VAL A 46 -9.71 5.76 12.76
N LEU A 47 -9.36 5.87 11.47
CA LEU A 47 -10.27 6.38 10.44
C LEU A 47 -11.47 5.46 10.24
N SER A 48 -11.28 4.14 10.22
CA SER A 48 -12.36 3.17 10.08
C SER A 48 -13.27 3.16 11.30
N GLY A 49 -12.71 3.36 12.50
CA GLY A 49 -13.49 3.52 13.74
C GLY A 49 -14.38 4.76 13.71
N GLN A 50 -13.89 5.88 13.17
CA GLN A 50 -14.66 7.12 13.04
C GLN A 50 -15.74 7.04 11.95
N ILE A 51 -15.43 6.40 10.83
CA ILE A 51 -16.31 6.30 9.65
C ILE A 51 -17.14 5.01 9.70
N TYR A 52 -17.10 4.29 10.82
CA TYR A 52 -17.77 3.01 10.98
C TYR A 52 -19.27 3.13 10.69
N GLY A 53 -19.76 2.38 9.71
CA GLY A 53 -21.13 2.50 9.21
C GLY A 53 -21.25 2.16 7.73
N GLU A 54 -22.32 2.64 7.11
CA GLU A 54 -22.71 2.31 5.73
C GLU A 54 -21.63 2.67 4.68
N TYR A 55 -20.86 3.73 4.94
CA TYR A 55 -19.88 4.27 3.98
C TYR A 55 -18.46 3.71 4.14
N LEU A 56 -18.22 2.79 5.08
CA LEU A 56 -16.88 2.26 5.35
C LEU A 56 -16.22 1.68 4.09
N PHE A 57 -16.94 0.81 3.39
CA PHE A 57 -16.44 0.17 2.17
C PHE A 57 -16.24 1.16 1.01
N LEU A 58 -17.06 2.22 0.95
CA LEU A 58 -16.90 3.27 -0.05
C LEU A 58 -15.56 4.00 0.17
N VAL A 59 -15.27 4.38 1.42
CA VAL A 59 -14.01 5.05 1.76
C VAL A 59 -12.81 4.14 1.51
N GLU A 60 -12.88 2.86 1.87
CA GLU A 60 -11.81 1.89 1.56
C GLU A 60 -11.56 1.76 0.06
N SER A 61 -12.63 1.73 -0.74
CA SER A 61 -12.52 1.66 -2.21
C SER A 61 -11.87 2.91 -2.80
N ILE A 62 -12.19 4.09 -2.28
CA ILE A 62 -11.58 5.36 -2.69
C ILE A 62 -10.08 5.37 -2.33
N ILE A 63 -9.71 4.96 -1.12
CA ILE A 63 -8.30 4.88 -0.70
C ILE A 63 -7.53 3.92 -1.61
N THR A 64 -8.10 2.75 -1.90
CA THR A 64 -7.49 1.75 -2.80
C THR A 64 -7.35 2.30 -4.22
N PHE A 65 -8.36 3.01 -4.72
CA PHE A 65 -8.32 3.63 -6.04
C PHE A 65 -7.25 4.74 -6.12
N ILE A 66 -7.13 5.59 -5.09
CA ILE A 66 -6.07 6.60 -5.01
C ILE A 66 -4.69 5.93 -5.03
N ALA A 67 -4.49 4.87 -4.24
CA ALA A 67 -3.23 4.13 -4.24
C ALA A 67 -2.90 3.57 -5.64
N PHE A 68 -3.90 3.06 -6.37
CA PHE A 68 -3.73 2.60 -7.75
C PHE A 68 -3.31 3.74 -8.70
N ILE A 69 -3.96 4.91 -8.63
CA ILE A 69 -3.58 6.08 -9.44
C ILE A 69 -2.15 6.54 -9.14
N VAL A 70 -1.74 6.56 -7.87
CA VAL A 70 -0.36 6.91 -7.47
C VAL A 70 0.65 5.95 -8.09
N LEU A 71 0.36 4.65 -8.14
CA LEU A 71 1.22 3.66 -8.79
C LEU A 71 1.35 3.91 -10.29
N LEU A 72 0.24 4.22 -10.99
CA LEU A 72 0.26 4.52 -12.42
C LEU A 72 1.11 5.78 -12.72
N ILE A 73 0.97 6.83 -11.91
CA ILE A 73 1.77 8.05 -12.02
C ILE A 73 3.25 7.73 -11.79
N HIS A 74 3.57 6.92 -10.78
CA HIS A 74 4.93 6.51 -10.48
C HIS A 74 5.56 5.70 -11.63
N GLN A 75 4.81 4.77 -12.23
CA GLN A 75 5.27 3.98 -13.37
C GLN A 75 5.58 4.87 -14.58
N LYS A 76 4.67 5.77 -14.97
CA LYS A 76 4.90 6.72 -16.06
C LYS A 76 6.14 7.59 -15.83
N ARG A 77 6.35 8.06 -14.59
CA ARG A 77 7.53 8.85 -14.24
C ARG A 77 8.83 8.05 -14.39
N LYS A 78 8.84 6.77 -14.00
CA LYS A 78 10.02 5.91 -14.12
C LYS A 78 10.37 5.67 -15.60
N GLU A 79 9.37 5.43 -16.45
CA GLU A 79 9.57 5.26 -17.90
C GLU A 79 10.14 6.52 -18.55
N SER A 80 9.60 7.69 -18.23
CA SER A 80 10.09 8.98 -18.76
C SER A 80 11.52 9.34 -18.35
N ILE A 81 12.05 8.79 -17.25
CA ILE A 81 13.44 9.02 -16.81
C ILE A 81 14.42 8.07 -17.55
N LEU A 82 13.92 6.95 -18.05
CA LEU A 82 14.71 5.91 -18.71
C LEU A 82 14.71 6.03 -20.25
N SER A 83 13.79 6.82 -20.82
CA SER A 83 13.72 7.19 -22.25
C SER A 83 14.56 8.43 -22.56
#